data_AF-A0A838MIM5-F1
#
_entry.id   AF-A0A838MIM5-F1
#
_cell.length_a   1.000
_cell.length_b   1.000
_cell.length_c   1.000
_cell.angle_alpha   90.00
_cell.angle_beta   90.00
_cell.angle_gamma   90.00
#
_symmetry.space_group_name_H-M   'P 1'
#
loop_
_entity.id
_entity.type
_entity.pdbx_description
1 polymer ?
#
loop_
_entity_poly.entity_id
_entity_poly.type
_entity_poly.pdbx_seq_one_letter_code
_entity_poly.pdbx_strand_id
1 'polypeptide(L)' 'MEPIVEEILQLVKKKMQEQGGFDRDAYKQLVEETILYFQEKGKLTDDDNLEFIEDRLMDVWEDVQDEFARKKY' A
#
# COMPACT_ATOMS: atom_id res chain seq x y z
N MET A 1 -13.67 4.20 5.90
CA MET A 1 -12.88 3.63 4.78
C MET A 1 -11.63 4.46 4.48
N GLU A 2 -11.68 5.79 4.34
CA GLU A 2 -10.45 6.60 4.14
C GLU A 2 -9.32 6.37 5.17
N PRO A 3 -9.59 6.18 6.48
CA PRO A 3 -8.52 5.96 7.47
C PRO A 3 -7.76 4.65 7.27
N ILE A 4 -8.41 3.60 6.76
CA ILE A 4 -7.76 2.27 6.60
C ILE A 4 -6.86 2.25 5.37
N VAL A 5 -7.26 2.93 4.30
CA VAL A 5 -6.44 3.10 3.08
C VAL A 5 -5.14 3.83 3.43
N GLU A 6 -5.23 4.89 4.25
CA GLU A 6 -4.05 5.62 4.70
C GLU A 6 -3.14 4.78 5.60
N GLU A 7 -3.71 3.98 6.51
CA GLU A 7 -2.95 3.06 7.37
C GLU A 7 -2.21 1.99 6.56
N ILE A 8 -2.89 1.40 5.56
CA ILE A 8 -2.30 0.43 4.63
C ILE A 8 -1.18 1.09 3.82
N LEU A 9 -1.43 2.28 3.26
CA LEU A 9 -0.43 3.01 2.48
C LEU A 9 0.83 3.32 3.29
N GLN A 10 0.68 3.74 4.55
CA GLN A 10 1.82 3.98 5.43
C GLN A 10 2.66 2.71 5.65
N LEU A 11 2.00 1.56 5.86
CA LEU A 11 2.71 0.30 6.05
C LEU A 11 3.40 -0.15 4.75
N VAL A 12 2.75 0.00 3.59
CA VAL A 12 3.34 -0.27 2.27
C VAL A 12 4.59 0.59 2.05
N LYS A 13 4.51 1.91 2.28
CA LYS A 13 5.67 2.82 2.17
C LYS A 13 6.81 2.40 3.09
N LYS A 14 6.51 2.01 4.34
CA LYS A 14 7.51 1.51 5.28
C LYS A 14 8.19 0.25 4.74
N LYS A 15 7.43 -0.72 4.23
CA LYS A 15 7.99 -1.94 3.62
C LYS A 15 8.83 -1.64 2.38
N MET A 16 8.41 -0.71 1.52
CA MET A 16 9.22 -0.27 0.37
C MET A 16 10.59 0.27 0.81
N GLN A 17 10.61 1.08 1.88
CA GLN A 17 11.85 1.62 2.43
C GLN A 17 12.76 0.54 3.03
N GLU A 18 12.18 -0.47 3.68
CA GLU A 18 12.92 -1.57 4.32
C GLU A 18 13.41 -2.63 3.33
N GLN A 19 12.62 -2.95 2.31
CA GLN A 19 12.84 -4.07 1.38
C GLN A 19 13.38 -3.64 0.01
N GLY A 20 13.33 -2.34 -0.31
CA GLY A 20 13.87 -1.80 -1.57
C GLY A 20 13.01 -2.04 -2.81
N GLY A 21 11.71 -2.29 -2.65
CA GLY A 21 10.76 -2.41 -3.75
C GLY A 21 10.37 -1.03 -4.30
N PHE A 22 10.99 -0.60 -5.41
CA PHE A 22 10.77 0.72 -6.01
C PHE A 22 10.15 0.68 -7.41
N ASP A 23 9.76 -0.51 -7.88
CA ASP A 23 9.01 -0.68 -9.12
C ASP A 23 7.53 -0.98 -8.82
N ARG A 24 6.71 -0.81 -9.86
CA ARG A 24 5.25 -0.91 -9.75
C ARG A 24 4.78 -2.32 -9.37
N ASP A 25 5.50 -3.35 -9.80
CA ASP A 25 5.14 -4.74 -9.53
C ASP A 25 5.44 -5.09 -8.06
N ALA A 26 6.60 -4.66 -7.55
CA ALA A 26 6.95 -4.76 -6.14
C ALA A 26 5.97 -3.96 -5.27
N TYR A 27 5.54 -2.78 -5.71
CA TYR A 27 4.52 -2.00 -5.01
C TYR A 27 3.18 -2.75 -4.91
N LYS A 28 2.72 -3.31 -6.03
CA LYS A 28 1.48 -4.11 -6.08
C LYS A 28 1.55 -5.29 -5.11
N GLN A 29 2.67 -6.02 -5.11
CA GLN A 29 2.88 -7.13 -4.17
C GLN A 29 2.85 -6.67 -2.71
N LEU A 30 3.47 -5.54 -2.39
CA LEU A 30 3.44 -4.99 -1.04
C LEU A 30 2.04 -4.55 -0.62
N VAL A 31 1.25 -4.00 -1.54
CA VAL A 31 -0.16 -3.65 -1.33
C VAL A 31 -0.97 -4.91 -1.00
N GLU A 32 -0.90 -5.93 -1.85
CA GLU A 32 -1.61 -7.20 -1.67
C GLU A 32 -1.23 -7.89 -0.34
N GLU A 33 0.07 -7.97 -0.04
CA GLU A 33 0.57 -8.54 1.22
C GLU A 33 0.06 -7.75 2.43
N THR A 34 -0.03 -6.43 2.31
CA THR A 34 -0.49 -5.57 3.40
C THR A 34 -2.00 -5.68 3.61
N ILE A 35 -2.79 -5.75 2.54
CA ILE A 35 -4.23 -5.99 2.63
C ILE A 35 -4.49 -7.33 3.33
N LEU A 36 -3.79 -8.40 2.92
CA LEU A 36 -3.90 -9.72 3.56
C LEU A 36 -3.53 -9.66 5.05
N TYR A 37 -2.46 -8.96 5.41
CA TYR A 37 -2.08 -8.76 6.81
C TYR A 37 -3.19 -8.09 7.62
N PHE A 38 -3.86 -7.08 7.07
CA PHE A 38 -4.98 -6.41 7.76
C PHE A 38 -6.20 -7.32 7.89
N GLN A 39 -6.47 -8.17 6.89
CA GLN A 39 -7.52 -9.20 6.99
C GLN A 39 -7.20 -10.22 8.09
N GLU A 40 -5.97 -10.73 8.15
CA GLU A 40 -5.55 -11.68 9.20
C GLU A 40 -5.61 -11.09 10.61
N LYS A 41 -5.45 -9.76 10.73
CA LYS A 41 -5.62 -9.03 12.00
C LYS A 41 -7.08 -8.71 12.34
N GLY A 42 -8.03 -9.04 11.47
CA GLY A 42 -9.44 -8.68 11.62
C GLY A 42 -9.71 -7.18 11.52
N LYS A 43 -8.79 -6.42 10.91
CA LYS A 43 -8.95 -4.98 10.65
C LYS A 43 -9.66 -4.72 9.33
N LEU A 44 -9.53 -5.64 8.37
CA LEU A 44 -10.32 -5.71 7.15
C LEU A 44 -11.17 -6.98 7.18
N THR A 45 -12.39 -6.90 6.68
CA THR A 45 -13.23 -8.08 6.41
C THR A 45 -13.54 -8.17 4.91
N ASP A 46 -14.12 -9.29 4.48
CA ASP A 46 -14.57 -9.46 3.09
C ASP A 46 -15.76 -8.55 2.74
N ASP A 47 -16.39 -7.92 3.75
CA ASP A 47 -17.41 -6.88 3.56
C ASP A 47 -16.78 -5.51 3.26
N ASP A 48 -15.49 -5.32 3.60
CA ASP A 48 -14.75 -4.15 3.16
C ASP A 48 -14.48 -4.27 1.66
N ASN A 49 -14.65 -3.17 0.93
CA ASN A 49 -14.47 -3.16 -0.52
C ASN A 49 -12.97 -3.23 -0.86
N LEU A 50 -12.40 -4.44 -0.83
CA LEU A 50 -10.97 -4.70 -1.04
C LEU A 50 -10.52 -4.24 -2.43
N GLU A 51 -11.35 -4.45 -3.45
CA GLU A 51 -11.09 -3.99 -4.82
C GLU A 51 -10.97 -2.47 -4.86
N PHE A 52 -11.87 -1.74 -4.18
CA PHE A 52 -11.75 -0.30 -4.03
C PHE A 52 -10.48 0.12 -3.26
N ILE A 53 -10.08 -0.62 -2.23
CA ILE A 53 -8.86 -0.31 -1.48
C ILE A 53 -7.61 -0.52 -2.34
N GLU A 54 -7.54 -1.63 -3.08
CA GLU A 54 -6.44 -1.91 -4.02
C GLU A 54 -6.37 -0.82 -5.09
N ASP A 55 -7.49 -0.51 -5.75
CA ASP A 55 -7.55 0.52 -6.79
C ASP A 55 -7.07 1.88 -6.26
N ARG A 56 -7.54 2.30 -5.08
CA ARG A 56 -7.12 3.57 -4.48
C ARG A 56 -5.64 3.61 -4.11
N LEU A 57 -5.06 2.48 -3.69
CA LEU A 57 -3.63 2.38 -3.41
C LEU A 57 -2.83 2.40 -4.72
N MET A 58 -3.31 1.74 -5.76
CA MET A 58 -2.68 1.74 -7.07
C MET A 58 -2.77 3.10 -7.78
N ASP A 59 -3.84 3.87 -7.56
CA ASP A 59 -4.00 5.24 -8.08
C ASP A 59 -2.93 6.19 -7.55
N VAL A 60 -2.50 6.02 -6.30
CA VAL A 60 -1.48 6.88 -5.66
C VAL A 60 -0.05 6.40 -5.91
N TRP A 61 0.14 5.35 -6.72
CA TRP A 61 1.47 4.82 -7.04
C TRP A 61 2.42 5.89 -7.58
N GLU A 62 1.95 6.71 -8.52
CA GLU A 62 2.78 7.75 -9.14
C GLU A 62 3.28 8.75 -8.08
N ASP A 63 2.40 9.18 -7.16
CA ASP A 63 2.75 10.06 -6.05
C ASP A 63 3.76 9.41 -5.10
N VAL A 64 3.58 8.12 -4.79
CA VAL A 64 4.51 7.35 -3.95
C VAL A 64 5.87 7.28 -4.61
N GLN A 65 5.93 6.93 -5.89
CA GLN A 65 7.16 6.83 -6.65
C GLN A 65 7.91 8.18 -6.66
N ASP A 66 7.19 9.27 -6.91
CA ASP A 66 7.71 10.64 -6.88
C ASP A 66 8.29 11.00 -5.50
N GLU A 67 7.59 10.65 -4.42
CA GLU A 67 8.03 10.90 -3.05
C GLU A 67 9.37 10.18 -2.75
N PHE A 68 9.48 8.91 -3.13
CA PHE A 68 10.70 8.13 -2.94
C PHE A 68 11.84 8.59 -3.86
N ALA A 69 11.54 9.04 -5.07
CA ALA A 69 12.53 9.63 -5.97
C ALA A 69 13.10 10.94 -5.39
N ARG A 70 12.25 11.79 -4.80
CA ARG A 70 12.65 13.06 -4.19
C ARG A 70 13.41 12.90 -2.87
N LYS A 71 13.11 11.87 -2.08
CA LYS A 71 13.80 11.56 -0.81
C LYS A 71 15.25 11.08 -0.97
N LYS A 72 15.72 10.85 -2.19
CA LYS A 72 17.07 10.30 -2.48
C LYS A 72 18.20 11.36 -2.52
N TYR A 73 17.96 12.60 -2.07
CA TYR A 73 18.92 13.71 -2.06
C TYR A 73 19.06 14.38 -0.70
#